data_AF-A0A212FM55-F1
#
_entry.id   AF-A0A212FM55-F1
#
_cell.length_a   1.000
_cell.length_b   1.000
_cell.length_c   1.000
_cell.angle_alpha   90.00
_cell.angle_beta   90.00
_cell.angle_gamma   90.00
#
_symmetry.space_group_name_H-M   'P 1'
#
loop_
_entity.id
_entity.type
_entity.pdbx_description
1 polymer ?
#
loop_
_entity_poly.entity_id
_entity_poly.type
_entity_poly.pdbx_seq_one_letter_code
_entity_poly.pdbx_strand_id
1 'polypeptide(L)'
;FPLQQARQAYRSMDVELRRSLLTSLEGVAPRHQLPPPAHTALLLRRAHAPPVSALDAVYAIMALIEHENIPREEGFQLALASLQVCGENDSLKQGITAAKKSLEAVARMSQSTLASRGLMLAGPFNYFIVQEGATESLSLRGPLWLGEAARWAARAGGARRPLLASSPLSDGRCLLLGIPPRFDQEPRNLFGAAFEQAAAKSGASVSLDYVDTSVVSLPIAQRAQFLDALTALLA
;
A
#
# COMPACT_ATOMS: atom_id res chain seq x y z
N PHE A 1 11.61 -6.84 26.07
CA PHE A 1 11.27 -8.25 25.77
C PHE A 1 12.51 -9.00 25.30
N PRO A 2 12.73 -10.27 25.68
CA PRO A 2 13.82 -11.09 25.16
C PRO A 2 13.76 -11.18 23.62
N LEU A 3 14.92 -11.06 22.97
CA LEU A 3 15.01 -11.07 21.49
C LEU A 3 14.43 -12.34 20.87
N GLN A 4 14.63 -13.49 21.53
CA GLN A 4 14.10 -14.78 21.06
C GLN A 4 12.57 -14.78 21.00
N GLN A 5 11.91 -14.25 22.04
CA GLN A 5 10.46 -14.13 22.11
C GLN A 5 9.94 -13.12 21.07
N ALA A 6 10.67 -12.02 20.84
CA ALA A 6 10.31 -11.02 19.84
C ALA A 6 10.39 -11.53 18.38
N ARG A 7 11.24 -12.52 18.11
CA ARG A 7 11.37 -13.17 16.78
C ARG A 7 10.38 -14.33 16.59
N GLN A 8 9.70 -14.75 17.64
CA GLN A 8 8.78 -15.87 17.61
C GLN A 8 7.38 -15.43 17.16
N ALA A 9 6.62 -16.34 16.56
CA ALA A 9 5.20 -16.09 16.28
C ALA A 9 4.46 -15.79 17.59
N TYR A 10 3.63 -14.74 17.59
CA TYR A 10 2.90 -14.28 18.79
C TYR A 10 2.19 -15.42 19.52
N ARG A 11 1.56 -16.37 18.81
CA ARG A 11 0.85 -17.51 19.42
C ARG A 11 1.74 -18.47 20.21
N SER A 12 3.02 -18.52 19.85
CA SER A 12 4.01 -19.38 20.49
C SER A 12 4.80 -18.63 21.57
N MET A 13 4.57 -17.32 21.72
CA MET A 13 5.16 -16.52 22.78
C MET A 13 4.58 -16.90 24.15
N ASP A 14 5.40 -16.76 25.18
CA ASP A 14 5.00 -17.02 26.56
C ASP A 14 3.72 -16.23 26.96
N VAL A 15 2.85 -16.89 27.73
CA VAL A 15 1.52 -16.39 28.08
C VAL A 15 1.60 -15.11 28.91
N GLU A 16 2.55 -15.05 29.85
CA GLU A 16 2.75 -13.88 30.71
C GLU A 16 3.20 -12.65 29.90
N LEU A 17 4.12 -12.87 28.95
CA LEU A 17 4.55 -11.83 28.03
C LEU A 17 3.40 -11.37 27.13
N ARG A 18 2.53 -12.28 26.66
CA ARG A 18 1.38 -11.91 25.81
C ARG A 18 0.37 -11.04 26.56
N ARG A 19 0.13 -11.34 27.83
CA ARG A 19 -0.82 -10.59 28.68
C ARG A 19 -0.30 -9.19 29.02
N SER A 20 1.01 -9.05 29.23
CA SER A 20 1.66 -7.76 29.58
C SER A 20 2.14 -6.94 28.39
N LEU A 21 2.08 -7.48 27.16
CA LEU A 21 2.62 -6.84 25.95
C LEU A 21 2.05 -5.45 25.71
N LEU A 22 0.72 -5.31 25.69
CA LEU A 22 0.06 -4.05 25.37
C LEU A 22 0.41 -2.96 26.39
N THR A 23 0.22 -3.25 27.68
CA THR A 23 0.54 -2.31 28.78
C THR A 23 2.00 -1.89 28.75
N SER A 24 2.91 -2.81 28.42
CA SER A 24 4.34 -2.50 28.30
C SER A 24 4.63 -1.57 27.11
N LEU A 25 3.99 -1.83 25.95
CA LEU A 25 4.14 -0.98 24.76
C LEU A 25 3.57 0.42 24.99
N GLU A 26 2.43 0.54 25.65
CA GLU A 26 1.81 1.82 26.00
C GLU A 26 2.71 2.66 26.93
N GLY A 27 3.38 2.03 27.89
CA GLY A 27 4.32 2.72 28.77
C GLY A 27 5.62 3.18 28.10
N VAL A 28 6.03 2.51 27.02
CA VAL A 28 7.30 2.75 26.32
C VAL A 28 7.13 3.63 25.08
N ALA A 29 6.01 3.54 24.36
CA ALA A 29 5.77 4.26 23.11
C ALA A 29 6.00 5.79 23.22
N PRO A 30 5.50 6.50 24.27
CA PRO A 30 5.75 7.93 24.43
C PRO A 30 7.23 8.28 24.56
N ARG A 31 8.03 7.41 25.20
CA ARG A 31 9.47 7.63 25.41
C ARG A 31 10.27 7.60 24.11
N HIS A 32 9.76 6.87 23.10
CA HIS A 32 10.38 6.74 21.79
C HIS A 32 9.67 7.55 20.70
N GLN A 33 8.77 8.46 21.07
CA GLN A 33 7.98 9.26 20.12
C GLN A 33 7.21 8.39 19.11
N LEU A 34 6.82 7.19 19.53
CA LEU A 34 6.00 6.29 18.73
C LEU A 34 4.53 6.67 18.87
N PRO A 35 3.72 6.50 17.81
CA PRO A 35 2.28 6.65 17.93
C PRO A 35 1.72 5.66 18.96
N PRO A 36 0.54 5.96 19.54
CA PRO A 36 -0.11 5.04 20.47
C PRO A 36 -0.28 3.67 19.80
N PRO A 37 0.13 2.57 20.46
CA PRO A 37 0.11 1.24 19.86
C PRO A 37 -1.30 0.68 19.75
N ALA A 38 -2.25 1.21 20.52
CA ALA A 38 -3.64 0.79 20.52
C ALA A 38 -4.51 1.70 19.64
N HIS A 39 -5.32 1.07 18.80
CA HIS A 39 -6.40 1.72 18.08
C HIS A 39 -7.67 0.87 18.23
N THR A 40 -8.82 1.52 18.25
CA THR A 40 -10.11 0.82 18.27
C THR A 40 -10.27 0.05 16.96
N ALA A 41 -10.40 -1.27 17.07
CA ALA A 41 -10.56 -2.17 15.93
C ALA A 41 -11.55 -3.29 16.28
N LEU A 42 -12.08 -3.92 15.23
CA LEU A 42 -12.99 -5.07 15.37
C LEU A 42 -12.22 -6.38 15.17
N LEU A 43 -12.60 -7.39 15.95
CA LEU A 43 -12.03 -8.73 15.87
C LEU A 43 -13.13 -9.76 15.54
N LEU A 44 -12.90 -10.56 14.51
CA LEU A 44 -13.72 -11.73 14.22
C LEU A 44 -13.24 -12.91 15.07
N ARG A 45 -14.12 -13.45 15.90
CA ARG A 45 -13.88 -14.68 16.68
C ARG A 45 -14.74 -15.82 16.15
N ARG A 46 -14.10 -16.96 15.93
CA ARG A 46 -14.75 -18.21 15.49
C ARG A 46 -14.48 -19.31 16.50
N ALA A 47 -15.40 -20.26 16.62
CA ALA A 47 -15.18 -21.44 17.45
C ALA A 47 -13.96 -22.21 16.94
N HIS A 48 -13.06 -22.59 17.86
CA HIS A 48 -11.84 -23.35 17.56
C HIS A 48 -10.88 -22.71 16.54
N ALA A 49 -11.04 -21.42 16.23
CA ALA A 49 -10.15 -20.67 15.36
C ALA A 49 -9.58 -19.45 16.08
N PRO A 50 -8.36 -19.03 15.71
CA PRO A 50 -7.76 -17.82 16.25
C PRO A 50 -8.56 -16.57 15.84
N PRO A 51 -8.61 -15.53 16.69
CA PRO A 51 -9.22 -14.26 16.31
C PRO A 51 -8.48 -13.62 15.13
N VAL A 52 -9.23 -12.98 14.24
CA VAL A 52 -8.70 -12.24 13.09
C VAL A 52 -9.11 -10.78 13.23
N SER A 53 -8.16 -9.85 13.08
CA SER A 53 -8.47 -8.42 13.05
C SER A 53 -9.13 -8.02 11.75
N ALA A 54 -10.05 -7.05 11.78
CA ALA A 54 -10.63 -6.48 10.58
C ALA A 54 -9.55 -5.98 9.60
N LEU A 55 -8.46 -5.39 10.12
CA LEU A 55 -7.33 -4.92 9.31
C LEU A 55 -6.59 -6.09 8.63
N ASP A 56 -6.38 -7.20 9.34
CA ASP A 56 -5.71 -8.38 8.79
C ASP A 56 -6.52 -8.98 7.64
N ALA A 57 -7.86 -8.98 7.76
CA ALA A 57 -8.76 -9.44 6.70
C ALA A 57 -8.67 -8.51 5.47
N VAL A 58 -8.62 -7.19 5.66
CA VAL A 58 -8.45 -6.23 4.55
C VAL A 58 -7.15 -6.48 3.80
N TYR A 59 -6.02 -6.61 4.51
CA TYR A 59 -4.75 -6.90 3.84
C TYR A 59 -4.74 -8.26 3.14
N ALA A 60 -5.37 -9.28 3.72
CA ALA A 60 -5.53 -10.59 3.08
C ALA A 60 -6.33 -10.49 1.78
N ILE A 61 -7.43 -9.74 1.78
CA ILE A 61 -8.27 -9.51 0.59
C ILE A 61 -7.50 -8.74 -0.48
N MET A 62 -6.81 -7.65 -0.11
CA MET A 62 -5.95 -6.89 -1.03
C MET A 62 -4.88 -7.79 -1.68
N ALA A 63 -4.29 -8.70 -0.90
CA ALA A 63 -3.27 -9.63 -1.40
C ALA A 63 -3.81 -10.66 -2.39
N LEU A 64 -5.07 -11.09 -2.22
CA LEU A 64 -5.72 -12.04 -3.12
C LEU A 64 -6.14 -11.37 -4.43
N ILE A 65 -6.65 -10.14 -4.37
CA ILE A 65 -7.09 -9.37 -5.55
C ILE A 65 -5.90 -8.99 -6.44
N GLU A 66 -4.81 -8.52 -5.84
CA GLU A 66 -3.58 -8.11 -6.55
C GLU A 66 -2.46 -9.14 -6.40
N HIS A 67 -2.80 -10.42 -6.49
CA HIS A 67 -1.82 -11.48 -6.39
C HIS A 67 -0.98 -11.58 -7.68
N GLU A 68 0.32 -11.84 -7.54
CA GLU A 68 1.26 -11.87 -8.68
C GLU A 68 0.94 -12.96 -9.70
N ASN A 69 0.52 -14.13 -9.20
CA ASN A 69 0.38 -15.35 -10.00
C ASN A 69 -1.07 -15.80 -10.22
N ILE A 70 -2.05 -15.08 -9.66
CA ILE A 70 -3.47 -15.47 -9.76
C ILE A 70 -4.15 -14.45 -10.69
N PRO A 71 -4.92 -14.89 -11.69
CA PRO A 71 -5.66 -13.95 -12.53
C PRO A 71 -6.66 -13.16 -11.70
N ARG A 72 -6.95 -11.92 -12.11
CA ARG A 72 -7.78 -10.98 -11.32
C ARG A 72 -9.17 -11.52 -11.00
N GLU A 73 -9.78 -12.26 -11.93
CA GLU A 73 -11.10 -12.85 -11.76
C GLU A 73 -11.12 -13.92 -10.64
N GLU A 74 -10.13 -14.82 -10.66
CA GLU A 74 -9.97 -15.85 -9.63
C GLU A 74 -9.56 -15.21 -8.29
N GLY A 75 -8.68 -14.20 -8.31
CA GLY A 75 -8.30 -13.43 -7.13
C GLY A 75 -9.50 -12.78 -6.44
N PHE A 76 -10.44 -12.24 -7.23
CA PHE A 76 -11.70 -11.70 -6.71
C PHE A 76 -12.60 -12.79 -6.10
N GLN A 77 -12.72 -13.95 -6.74
CA GLN A 77 -13.48 -15.08 -6.19
C GLN A 77 -12.87 -15.60 -4.88
N LEU A 78 -11.54 -15.73 -4.81
CA LEU A 78 -10.83 -16.12 -3.59
C LEU A 78 -10.99 -15.07 -2.48
N ALA A 79 -10.96 -13.79 -2.82
CA ALA A 79 -11.24 -12.71 -1.88
C ALA A 79 -12.66 -12.82 -1.29
N LEU A 80 -13.68 -13.10 -2.11
CA LEU A 80 -15.04 -13.34 -1.64
C LEU A 80 -15.14 -14.60 -0.76
N ALA A 81 -14.48 -15.69 -1.15
CA ALA A 81 -14.41 -16.90 -0.34
C ALA A 81 -13.73 -16.66 1.02
N SER A 82 -12.76 -15.73 1.08
CA SER A 82 -12.04 -15.40 2.33
C SER A 82 -12.92 -14.75 3.40
N LEU A 83 -14.07 -14.20 3.00
CA LEU A 83 -15.07 -13.62 3.90
C LEU A 83 -16.03 -14.65 4.49
N GLN A 84 -15.98 -15.91 4.03
CA GLN A 84 -16.82 -16.96 4.59
C GLN A 84 -16.46 -17.22 6.06
N VAL A 85 -17.49 -17.08 6.91
CA VAL A 85 -17.36 -17.20 8.37
C VAL A 85 -17.44 -18.66 8.82
N CYS A 86 -18.10 -19.51 8.04
CA CYS A 86 -18.32 -20.91 8.36
C CYS A 86 -17.18 -21.79 7.82
N GLY A 87 -16.76 -22.77 8.62
CA GLY A 87 -15.78 -23.77 8.22
C GLY A 87 -14.33 -23.29 8.20
N GLU A 88 -13.45 -24.16 7.71
CA GLU A 88 -12.06 -23.83 7.46
C GLU A 88 -11.96 -22.90 6.25
N ASN A 89 -11.20 -21.81 6.40
CA ASN A 89 -11.06 -20.83 5.34
C ASN A 89 -9.62 -20.81 4.83
N ASP A 90 -9.33 -21.69 3.87
CA ASP A 90 -8.00 -21.81 3.27
C ASP A 90 -7.65 -20.60 2.41
N SER A 91 -8.65 -20.00 1.74
CA SER A 91 -8.45 -18.76 0.99
C SER A 91 -7.97 -17.60 1.88
N LEU A 92 -8.50 -17.48 3.09
CA LEU A 92 -8.01 -16.50 4.07
C LEU A 92 -6.58 -16.83 4.54
N LYS A 93 -6.24 -18.12 4.77
CA LYS A 93 -4.87 -18.52 5.14
C LYS A 93 -3.88 -18.16 4.01
N GLN A 94 -4.26 -18.41 2.76
CA GLN A 94 -3.49 -18.04 1.58
C GLN A 94 -3.34 -16.52 1.48
N GLY A 95 -4.44 -15.78 1.63
CA GLY A 95 -4.44 -14.30 1.59
C GLY A 95 -3.56 -13.69 2.67
N ILE A 96 -3.58 -14.21 3.91
CA ILE A 96 -2.69 -13.74 4.98
C ILE A 96 -1.22 -14.00 4.64
N THR A 97 -0.92 -15.14 4.02
CA THR A 97 0.46 -15.48 3.63
C THR A 97 0.95 -14.57 2.50
N ALA A 98 0.11 -14.34 1.49
CA ALA A 98 0.40 -13.39 0.41
C ALA A 98 0.55 -11.96 0.93
N ALA A 99 -0.33 -11.52 1.84
CA ALA A 99 -0.29 -10.18 2.43
C ALA A 99 1.02 -9.92 3.18
N LYS A 100 1.54 -10.91 3.91
CA LYS A 100 2.86 -10.79 4.56
C LYS A 100 3.96 -10.55 3.54
N LYS A 101 3.97 -11.33 2.44
CA LYS A 101 4.95 -11.16 1.35
C LYS A 101 4.84 -9.76 0.74
N SER A 102 3.63 -9.29 0.45
CA SER A 102 3.41 -7.94 -0.11
C SER A 102 3.78 -6.83 0.86
N LEU A 103 3.51 -6.97 2.16
CA LEU A 103 3.92 -6.00 3.18
C LEU A 103 5.43 -5.94 3.35
N GLU A 104 6.12 -7.09 3.27
CA GLU A 104 7.59 -7.13 3.23
C GLU A 104 8.14 -6.42 1.98
N ALA A 105 7.53 -6.65 0.82
CA ALA A 105 7.89 -6.00 -0.44
C ALA A 105 7.70 -4.47 -0.36
N VAL A 106 6.57 -4.01 0.18
CA VAL A 106 6.27 -2.60 0.47
C VAL A 106 7.33 -1.99 1.39
N ALA A 107 7.65 -2.68 2.49
CA ALA A 107 8.65 -2.21 3.45
C ALA A 107 10.04 -2.08 2.80
N ARG A 108 10.48 -3.10 2.05
CA ARG A 108 11.78 -3.08 1.36
C ARG A 108 11.84 -2.00 0.29
N MET A 109 10.78 -1.84 -0.51
CA MET A 109 10.72 -0.82 -1.54
C MET A 109 10.79 0.58 -0.93
N SER A 110 9.95 0.88 0.07
CA SER A 110 9.97 2.19 0.74
C SER A 110 11.34 2.49 1.37
N GLN A 111 11.96 1.52 2.03
CA GLN A 111 13.32 1.65 2.57
C GLN A 111 14.36 1.90 1.46
N SER A 112 14.31 1.15 0.36
CA SER A 112 15.23 1.30 -0.78
C SER A 112 15.10 2.69 -1.42
N THR A 113 13.86 3.16 -1.63
CA THR A 113 13.59 4.49 -2.19
C THR A 113 14.08 5.60 -1.26
N LEU A 114 13.88 5.46 0.06
CA LEU A 114 14.36 6.46 1.03
C LEU A 114 15.89 6.46 1.15
N ALA A 115 16.51 5.28 1.19
CA ALA A 115 17.96 5.13 1.28
C ALA A 115 18.68 5.72 0.05
N SER A 116 18.10 5.53 -1.14
CA SER A 116 18.60 6.10 -2.39
C SER A 116 18.22 7.57 -2.61
N ARG A 117 17.46 8.19 -1.69
CA ARG A 117 16.85 9.53 -1.87
C ARG A 117 16.01 9.64 -3.15
N GLY A 118 15.39 8.53 -3.58
CA GLY A 118 14.59 8.43 -4.78
C GLY A 118 13.21 9.12 -4.70
N LEU A 119 12.85 9.68 -3.54
CA LEU A 119 11.67 10.54 -3.41
C LEU A 119 11.99 11.93 -3.98
N MET A 120 11.73 12.12 -5.27
CA MET A 120 12.09 13.36 -5.97
C MET A 120 11.04 14.44 -5.75
N LEU A 121 11.47 15.67 -5.46
CA LEU A 121 10.58 16.82 -5.35
C LEU A 121 10.34 17.44 -6.73
N ALA A 122 9.09 17.47 -7.19
CA ALA A 122 8.68 18.00 -8.48
C ALA A 122 8.32 19.49 -8.47
N GLY A 123 8.43 20.14 -7.30
CA GLY A 123 7.80 21.43 -7.03
C GLY A 123 6.48 21.26 -6.25
N PRO A 124 5.31 21.16 -6.91
CA PRO A 124 4.02 21.11 -6.24
C PRO A 124 3.71 19.77 -5.55
N PHE A 125 4.33 18.66 -6.00
CA PHE A 125 4.15 17.32 -5.44
C PHE A 125 5.47 16.53 -5.44
N ASN A 126 5.48 15.37 -4.79
CA ASN A 126 6.61 14.45 -4.75
C ASN A 126 6.42 13.31 -5.76
N TYR A 127 7.51 12.68 -6.20
CA TYR A 127 7.51 11.48 -7.03
C TYR A 127 7.97 10.25 -6.26
N PHE A 128 7.23 9.16 -6.45
CA PHE A 128 7.62 7.82 -6.05
C PHE A 128 7.56 6.92 -7.28
N ILE A 129 8.72 6.69 -7.90
CA ILE A 129 8.81 5.90 -9.14
C ILE A 129 9.45 4.56 -8.83
N VAL A 130 8.69 3.47 -9.02
CA VAL A 130 9.22 2.11 -9.03
C VAL A 130 9.91 1.89 -10.38
N GLN A 131 11.17 1.48 -10.36
CA GLN A 131 11.95 1.24 -11.57
C GLN A 131 11.67 -0.17 -12.14
N GLU A 132 11.76 -0.30 -13.46
CA GLU A 132 11.72 -1.60 -14.13
C GLU A 132 12.91 -2.47 -13.69
N GLY A 133 12.64 -3.72 -13.32
CA GLY A 133 13.66 -4.66 -12.86
C GLY A 133 13.92 -4.64 -11.34
N ALA A 134 13.25 -3.78 -10.57
CA ALA A 134 13.26 -3.92 -9.12
C ALA A 134 12.61 -5.25 -8.70
N THR A 135 13.21 -5.97 -7.75
CA THR A 135 12.73 -7.29 -7.31
C THR A 135 11.28 -7.25 -6.82
N GLU A 136 10.91 -6.19 -6.12
CA GLU A 136 9.58 -5.99 -5.54
C GLU A 136 8.57 -5.37 -6.53
N SER A 137 8.99 -5.09 -7.77
CA SER A 137 8.11 -4.46 -8.77
C SER A 137 6.88 -5.30 -9.09
N LEU A 138 7.00 -6.63 -9.04
CA LEU A 138 5.92 -7.59 -9.28
C LEU A 138 4.78 -7.45 -8.27
N SER A 139 5.12 -7.34 -6.97
CA SER A 139 4.16 -7.20 -5.88
C SER A 139 3.46 -5.82 -5.88
N LEU A 140 4.07 -4.82 -6.51
CA LEU A 140 3.61 -3.42 -6.52
C LEU A 140 3.04 -2.97 -7.89
N ARG A 141 2.65 -3.93 -8.75
CA ARG A 141 2.05 -3.61 -10.07
C ARG A 141 0.64 -3.04 -9.96
N GLY A 142 -0.10 -3.43 -8.92
CA GLY A 142 -1.47 -3.01 -8.71
C GLY A 142 -1.60 -1.69 -7.95
N PRO A 143 -2.70 -0.94 -8.16
CA PRO A 143 -2.95 0.32 -7.46
C PRO A 143 -3.04 0.19 -5.93
N LEU A 144 -3.51 -0.94 -5.39
CA LEU A 144 -3.70 -1.11 -3.94
C LEU A 144 -2.34 -1.18 -3.23
N TRP A 145 -1.45 -2.07 -3.65
CA TRP A 145 -0.13 -2.22 -3.04
C TRP A 145 0.80 -1.05 -3.37
N LEU A 146 0.72 -0.49 -4.58
CA LEU A 146 1.46 0.73 -4.93
C LEU A 146 1.03 1.90 -4.03
N GLY A 147 -0.27 2.03 -3.77
CA GLY A 147 -0.83 3.04 -2.88
C GLY A 147 -0.31 2.91 -1.45
N GLU A 148 -0.26 1.69 -0.90
CA GLU A 148 0.32 1.46 0.43
C GLU A 148 1.81 1.81 0.47
N ALA A 149 2.61 1.37 -0.51
CA ALA A 149 4.03 1.69 -0.58
C ALA A 149 4.29 3.19 -0.65
N ALA A 150 3.52 3.88 -1.49
CA ALA A 150 3.61 5.32 -1.66
C ALA A 150 3.18 6.06 -0.39
N ARG A 151 2.14 5.63 0.32
CA ARG A 151 1.75 6.22 1.63
C ARG A 151 2.82 6.01 2.69
N TRP A 152 3.49 4.86 2.71
CA TRP A 152 4.59 4.59 3.64
C TRP A 152 5.79 5.50 3.35
N ALA A 153 6.17 5.61 2.07
CA ALA A 153 7.23 6.52 1.63
C ALA A 153 6.88 7.99 1.92
N ALA A 154 5.63 8.41 1.67
CA ALA A 154 5.15 9.75 2.00
C ALA A 154 5.24 10.04 3.50
N ARG A 155 4.81 9.08 4.34
CA ARG A 155 4.87 9.23 5.81
C ARG A 155 6.30 9.38 6.31
N ALA A 156 7.22 8.59 5.79
CA ALA A 156 8.64 8.70 6.12
C ALA A 156 9.26 10.02 5.60
N GLY A 157 8.79 10.52 4.45
CA GLY A 157 9.16 11.82 3.88
C GLY A 157 8.43 13.03 4.46
N GLY A 158 7.62 12.86 5.51
CA GLY A 158 6.95 13.95 6.23
C GLY A 158 5.54 14.32 5.76
N ALA A 159 4.94 13.59 4.81
CA ALA A 159 3.53 13.57 4.40
C ALA A 159 2.80 14.91 4.10
N ARG A 160 3.51 16.03 4.02
CA ARG A 160 2.94 17.39 3.86
C ARG A 160 2.54 17.75 2.43
N ARG A 161 2.95 16.96 1.45
CA ARG A 161 2.74 17.25 0.02
C ARG A 161 2.04 16.08 -0.66
N PRO A 162 1.26 16.36 -1.72
CA PRO A 162 0.74 15.29 -2.56
C PRO A 162 1.90 14.46 -3.13
N LEU A 163 1.64 13.17 -3.36
CA LEU A 163 2.61 12.22 -3.89
C LEU A 163 2.03 11.58 -5.15
N LEU A 164 2.82 11.56 -6.21
CA LEU A 164 2.54 10.81 -7.42
C LEU A 164 3.36 9.52 -7.41
N ALA A 165 2.69 8.38 -7.43
CA ALA A 165 3.32 7.07 -7.49
C ALA A 165 3.24 6.51 -8.91
N SER A 166 4.33 5.88 -9.38
CA SER A 166 4.39 5.22 -10.68
C SER A 166 4.93 3.80 -10.54
N SER A 167 4.28 2.85 -11.21
CA SER A 167 4.73 1.45 -11.28
C SER A 167 4.67 0.93 -12.72
N PRO A 168 5.70 0.21 -13.20
CA PRO A 168 5.69 -0.35 -14.55
C PRO A 168 4.75 -1.57 -14.63
N LEU A 169 4.00 -1.65 -15.73
CA LEU A 169 3.18 -2.79 -16.11
C LEU A 169 3.94 -3.63 -17.17
N SER A 170 3.53 -4.88 -17.37
CA SER A 170 4.19 -5.80 -18.33
C SER A 170 4.13 -5.32 -19.78
N ASP A 171 3.15 -4.49 -20.14
CA ASP A 171 2.80 -4.20 -21.53
C ASP A 171 3.49 -2.93 -22.06
N GLY A 172 4.60 -2.51 -21.44
CA GLY A 172 5.29 -1.24 -21.75
C GLY A 172 4.51 0.01 -21.33
N ARG A 173 3.44 -0.18 -20.54
CA ARG A 173 2.64 0.87 -19.89
C ARG A 173 3.11 1.03 -18.45
N CYS A 174 2.88 2.19 -17.84
CA CYS A 174 2.99 2.37 -16.41
C CYS A 174 1.64 2.79 -15.82
N LEU A 175 1.42 2.34 -14.59
CA LEU A 175 0.38 2.84 -13.71
C LEU A 175 0.87 4.14 -13.07
N LEU A 176 0.01 5.15 -13.01
CA LEU A 176 0.17 6.35 -12.18
C LEU A 176 -0.96 6.42 -11.18
N LEU A 177 -0.61 6.78 -9.94
CA LEU A 177 -1.52 6.94 -8.82
C LEU A 177 -1.24 8.28 -8.14
N GLY A 178 -2.26 9.13 -8.04
CA GLY A 178 -2.21 10.40 -7.32
C GLY A 178 -2.69 10.25 -5.89
N ILE A 179 -1.81 10.48 -4.92
CA ILE A 179 -2.12 10.37 -3.48
C ILE A 179 -2.17 11.77 -2.87
N PRO A 180 -3.30 12.16 -2.25
CA PRO A 180 -3.41 13.44 -1.58
C PRO A 180 -2.49 13.49 -0.34
N PRO A 181 -2.05 14.69 0.07
CA PRO A 181 -1.36 14.86 1.34
C PRO A 181 -2.26 14.42 2.50
N ARG A 182 -1.67 13.82 3.54
CA ARG A 182 -2.41 13.47 4.76
C ARG A 182 -2.55 14.72 5.63
N PHE A 183 -3.72 15.33 5.62
CA PHE A 183 -4.12 16.38 6.56
C PHE A 183 -5.20 15.86 7.52
N ASP A 184 -5.33 16.48 8.70
CA ASP A 184 -6.39 16.18 9.68
C ASP A 184 -7.81 16.47 9.15
N GLN A 185 -7.93 17.32 8.11
CA GLN A 185 -9.14 17.47 7.30
C GLN A 185 -8.87 16.89 5.93
N GLU A 186 -9.71 15.94 5.51
CA GLU A 186 -9.50 15.14 4.31
C GLU A 186 -9.54 16.04 3.05
N PRO A 187 -8.41 16.30 2.38
CA PRO A 187 -8.43 17.03 1.13
C PRO A 187 -9.02 16.11 0.08
N ARG A 188 -10.02 16.60 -0.67
CA ARG A 188 -10.50 15.91 -1.86
C ARG A 188 -9.32 15.61 -2.79
N ASN A 189 -9.28 14.43 -3.38
CA ASN A 189 -8.24 14.08 -4.33
C ASN A 189 -8.45 14.87 -5.63
N LEU A 190 -7.58 15.86 -5.89
CA LEU A 190 -7.66 16.71 -7.09
C LEU A 190 -6.94 16.10 -8.30
N PHE A 191 -6.24 14.98 -8.12
CA PHE A 191 -5.43 14.39 -9.18
C PHE A 191 -6.26 13.87 -10.36
N GLY A 192 -7.49 13.42 -10.16
CA GLY A 192 -8.34 12.93 -11.25
C GLY A 192 -8.57 14.00 -12.32
N ALA A 193 -9.10 15.16 -11.92
CA ALA A 193 -9.31 16.29 -12.83
C ALA A 193 -7.98 16.84 -13.40
N ALA A 194 -6.91 16.83 -12.60
CA ALA A 194 -5.59 17.27 -13.06
C ALA A 194 -5.00 16.33 -14.13
N PHE A 195 -5.20 15.02 -14.02
CA PHE A 195 -4.75 14.05 -15.01
C PHE A 195 -5.50 14.16 -16.34
N GLU A 196 -6.81 14.41 -16.30
CA GLU A 196 -7.58 14.67 -17.52
C GLU A 196 -7.09 15.91 -18.26
N GLN A 197 -6.86 17.01 -17.53
CA GLN A 197 -6.34 18.24 -18.12
C GLN A 197 -4.89 18.08 -18.62
N ALA A 198 -4.05 17.35 -17.88
CA ALA A 198 -2.68 17.06 -18.29
C ALA A 198 -2.64 16.16 -19.53
N ALA A 199 -3.54 15.19 -19.64
CA ALA A 199 -3.68 14.33 -20.83
C ALA A 199 -4.08 15.17 -22.06
N ALA A 200 -5.06 16.06 -21.90
CA ALA A 200 -5.49 16.96 -22.98
C ALA A 200 -4.37 17.91 -23.45
N LYS A 201 -3.55 18.43 -22.53
CA LYS A 201 -2.43 19.34 -22.85
C LYS A 201 -1.22 18.62 -23.45
N SER A 202 -0.90 17.42 -22.97
CA SER A 202 0.27 16.66 -23.42
C SER A 202 0.01 15.84 -24.69
N GLY A 203 -1.26 15.57 -25.01
CA GLY A 203 -1.63 14.63 -26.07
C GLY A 203 -1.26 13.18 -25.76
N ALA A 204 -0.95 12.86 -24.49
CA ALA A 204 -0.58 11.53 -24.07
C ALA A 204 -1.77 10.57 -24.14
N SER A 205 -1.50 9.33 -24.56
CA SER A 205 -2.49 8.25 -24.64
C SER A 205 -2.78 7.64 -23.27
N VAL A 206 -3.54 8.37 -22.46
CA VAL A 206 -3.92 7.95 -21.10
C VAL A 206 -5.17 7.06 -21.18
N SER A 207 -5.14 5.92 -20.48
CA SER A 207 -6.32 5.07 -20.27
C SER A 207 -6.87 5.26 -18.87
N LEU A 208 -8.18 5.48 -18.78
CA LEU A 208 -8.97 5.75 -17.58
C LEU A 208 -9.85 4.54 -17.25
N ASP A 209 -9.27 3.35 -17.21
CA ASP A 209 -10.01 2.09 -17.04
C ASP A 209 -10.43 1.83 -15.57
N TYR A 210 -9.85 2.56 -14.62
CA TYR A 210 -10.13 2.40 -13.20
C TYR A 210 -11.33 3.25 -12.78
N VAL A 211 -12.14 2.71 -11.85
CA VAL A 211 -13.25 3.45 -11.24
C VAL A 211 -12.76 4.68 -10.47
N ASP A 212 -11.57 4.57 -9.87
CA ASP A 212 -10.92 5.70 -9.22
C ASP A 212 -10.20 6.56 -10.25
N THR A 213 -10.72 7.78 -10.46
CA THR A 213 -10.14 8.79 -11.37
C THR A 213 -8.70 9.18 -11.03
N SER A 214 -8.24 8.93 -9.79
CA SER A 214 -6.87 9.20 -9.39
C SER A 214 -5.87 8.10 -9.79
N VAL A 215 -6.32 7.10 -10.54
CA VAL A 215 -5.51 6.03 -11.09
C VAL A 215 -5.61 6.05 -12.62
N VAL A 216 -4.47 6.20 -13.27
CA VAL A 216 -4.40 6.25 -14.74
C VAL A 216 -3.30 5.35 -15.27
N SER A 217 -3.44 4.83 -16.49
CA SER A 217 -2.35 4.13 -17.16
C SER A 217 -1.90 4.86 -18.42
N LEU A 218 -0.60 4.87 -18.69
CA LEU A 218 -0.04 5.50 -19.89
C LEU A 218 1.20 4.75 -20.38
N PRO A 219 1.64 4.95 -21.63
CA PRO A 219 2.90 4.41 -22.11
C PRO A 219 4.10 5.02 -21.37
N ILE A 220 5.11 4.20 -21.06
CA ILE A 220 6.30 4.64 -20.31
C ILE A 220 7.08 5.74 -21.07
N ALA A 221 7.09 5.66 -22.40
CA ALA A 221 7.72 6.67 -23.28
C ALA A 221 7.11 8.08 -23.12
N GLN A 222 5.81 8.17 -22.82
CA GLN A 222 5.09 9.44 -22.69
C GLN A 222 5.07 9.96 -21.25
N ARG A 223 5.61 9.20 -20.29
CA ARG A 223 5.58 9.54 -18.87
C ARG A 223 6.23 10.88 -18.57
N ALA A 224 7.45 11.11 -19.05
CA ALA A 224 8.16 12.37 -18.76
C ALA A 224 7.37 13.60 -19.25
N GLN A 225 6.90 13.58 -20.50
CA GLN A 225 6.09 14.64 -21.08
C GLN A 225 4.78 14.89 -20.30
N PHE A 226 4.11 13.81 -19.86
CA PHE A 226 2.90 13.92 -19.05
C PHE A 226 3.19 14.55 -17.68
N LEU A 227 4.29 14.16 -17.04
CA LEU A 227 4.69 14.73 -15.75
C LEU A 227 5.04 16.21 -15.86
N ASP A 228 5.70 16.63 -16.95
CA ASP A 228 6.02 18.04 -17.20
C ASP A 228 4.76 18.89 -17.43
N ALA A 229 3.77 18.35 -18.15
CA ALA A 229 2.48 19.02 -18.31
C ALA A 229 1.71 19.12 -16.98
N LEU A 230 1.81 18.10 -16.13
CA LEU A 230 1.17 18.07 -14.81
C LEU A 230 1.82 19.03 -13.82
N THR A 231 3.16 19.14 -13.81
CA THR A 231 3.86 20.13 -12.97
C THR A 231 3.53 21.54 -13.40
N ALA A 232 3.46 21.83 -14.70
CA ALA A 232 3.05 23.14 -15.21
C ALA A 232 1.59 23.51 -14.90
N LEU A 233 0.73 22.52 -14.66
CA LEU A 233 -0.68 22.73 -14.31
C LEU A 233 -0.90 22.99 -12.82
N LEU A 234 -0.05 22.40 -11.97
CA LEU A 234 -0.16 22.47 -10.51
C LEU A 234 0.81 23.47 -9.87
N ALA A 235 1.69 24.09 -10.65
CA ALA A 235 2.56 25.19 -10.24
C ALA A 235 1.79 26.52 -10.22
#